data_AF-A0A7X3UG64-F1
#
_entry.id   AF-A0A7X3UG64-F1
#
_cell.length_a   1.000
_cell.length_b   1.000
_cell.length_c   1.000
_cell.angle_alpha   90.00
_cell.angle_beta   90.00
_cell.angle_gamma   90.00
#
_symmetry.space_group_name_H-M   'P 1'
#
loop_
_entity.id
_entity.type
_entity.pdbx_description
1 polymer ?
#
loop_
_entity_poly.entity_id
_entity_poly.type
_entity_poly.pdbx_seq_one_letter_code
_entity_poly.pdbx_strand_id
1 'polypeptide(L)' 'MQSMAEHYFQQGREQGAHQTSIETTLNILTERFSNVDANQLRTRLEAITDLNRLKQLSLNAAIAESFNAFQEALNANSAA' A
#
# COMPACT_ATOMS: atom_id res chain seq x y z
N MET A 1 -6.76 -12.49 -29.45
CA MET A 1 -5.45 -11.82 -29.40
C MET A 1 -5.69 -10.49 -28.72
N GLN A 2 -5.22 -10.30 -27.49
CA GLN A 2 -5.29 -8.98 -26.84
C GLN A 2 -4.30 -8.06 -27.57
N SER A 3 -4.77 -6.87 -27.95
CA SER A 3 -3.97 -5.87 -28.65
C SER A 3 -2.96 -5.23 -27.69
N MET A 4 -1.82 -4.77 -28.19
CA MET A 4 -0.83 -4.00 -27.39
C MET A 4 -1.50 -2.86 -26.60
N ALA A 5 -2.47 -2.17 -27.20
CA ALA A 5 -3.25 -1.13 -26.54
C ALA A 5 -4.02 -1.62 -25.30
N GLU A 6 -4.63 -2.82 -25.35
CA GLU A 6 -5.34 -3.41 -24.21
C GLU A 6 -4.38 -3.79 -23.08
N HIS A 7 -3.15 -4.21 -23.42
CA HIS A 7 -2.12 -4.52 -22.43
C HIS A 7 -1.62 -3.26 -21.69
N TYR A 8 -1.31 -2.19 -22.43
CA TYR A 8 -0.91 -0.91 -21.80
C TYR A 8 -2.02 -0.31 -20.95
N PHE A 9 -3.28 -0.46 -21.35
CA PHE A 9 -4.41 0.04 -20.58
C PHE A 9 -4.60 -0.73 -19.27
N GLN A 10 -4.44 -2.06 -19.28
CA GLN A 10 -4.49 -2.90 -18.09
C GLN A 10 -3.35 -2.53 -17.12
N GLN A 11 -2.12 -2.44 -17.64
CA GLN A 11 -0.96 -2.09 -16.83
C GLN A 11 -1.08 -0.69 -16.19
N GLY A 12 -1.62 0.29 -16.92
CA GLY A 12 -1.89 1.62 -16.38
C GLY A 12 -2.92 1.62 -15.25
N ARG A 13 -3.96 0.77 -15.34
CA ARG A 13 -4.94 0.60 -14.26
C ARG A 13 -4.34 -0.06 -13.02
N GLU A 14 -3.49 -1.05 -13.22
CA GLU A 14 -2.80 -1.75 -12.13
C GLU A 14 -1.85 -0.80 -11.38
N GLN A 15 -1.07 -0.01 -12.11
CA GLN A 15 -0.20 1.02 -11.52
C GLN A 15 -1.02 2.12 -10.80
N GLY A 16 -2.13 2.56 -11.38
CA GLY A 16 -3.01 3.54 -10.73
C GLY A 16 -3.63 3.01 -9.44
N ALA A 17 -4.09 1.75 -9.43
CA ALA A 17 -4.63 1.11 -8.24
C ALA A 17 -3.56 0.90 -7.15
N HIS A 18 -2.33 0.61 -7.56
CA HIS A 18 -1.17 0.49 -6.69
C HIS A 18 -0.86 1.82 -5.99
N GLN A 19 -0.67 2.89 -6.76
CA GLN A 19 -0.40 4.23 -6.24
C GLN A 19 -1.52 4.70 -5.29
N THR A 20 -2.79 4.51 -5.69
CA THR A 20 -3.95 4.88 -4.88
C THR A 20 -3.97 4.15 -3.53
N SER A 21 -3.63 2.86 -3.52
CA SER A 21 -3.59 2.07 -2.28
C SER A 21 -2.48 2.57 -1.34
N ILE A 22 -1.32 2.94 -1.88
CA ILE A 22 -0.22 3.53 -1.11
C ILE A 22 -0.65 4.86 -0.49
N GLU A 23 -1.17 5.78 -1.31
CA GLU A 23 -1.59 7.11 -0.85
C GLU A 23 -2.72 7.03 0.19
N THR A 24 -3.69 6.15 -0.01
CA THR A 24 -4.77 5.91 0.96
C THR A 24 -4.21 5.43 2.29
N THR A 25 -3.28 4.47 2.26
CA THR A 25 -2.65 3.93 3.47
C THR A 25 -1.87 5.00 4.23
N LEU A 26 -1.09 5.82 3.51
CA LEU A 26 -0.33 6.93 4.09
C LEU A 26 -1.26 7.95 4.75
N ASN A 27 -2.29 8.41 4.04
CA ASN A 27 -3.24 9.41 4.56
C ASN A 27 -3.86 8.92 5.87
N ILE A 28 -4.43 7.71 5.87
CA ILE A 28 -5.05 7.13 7.06
C ILE A 28 -4.06 7.11 8.24
N LEU A 29 -2.83 6.66 8.03
CA LEU A 29 -1.85 6.53 9.10
C LEU A 29 -1.39 7.90 9.62
N THR A 30 -1.15 8.87 8.73
CA THR A 30 -0.77 10.24 9.11
C THR A 30 -1.89 11.01 9.80
N GLU A 31 -3.16 10.71 9.49
CA GLU A 31 -4.31 11.29 10.19
C GLU A 31 -4.52 10.66 11.57
N ARG A 32 -4.32 9.34 11.69
CA ARG A 32 -4.57 8.60 12.94
C ARG A 32 -3.42 8.69 13.93
N PHE A 33 -2.18 8.85 13.47
CA PHE A 33 -0.99 8.76 14.30
C PHE A 33 -0.03 9.93 14.05
N SER A 34 0.31 10.68 15.10
CA SER A 34 1.10 11.92 14.99
C SER A 34 2.60 11.71 14.70
N ASN A 35 3.12 10.48 14.82
CA ASN A 35 4.55 10.16 14.75
C ASN A 35 4.89 9.25 13.54
N VAL A 36 4.15 9.38 12.44
CA VAL A 36 4.38 8.57 11.23
C VAL A 36 5.39 9.26 10.33
N ASP A 37 6.51 8.58 10.07
CA ASP A 37 7.41 8.99 9.00
C ASP A 37 6.84 8.54 7.65
N ALA A 38 6.09 9.45 7.02
CA ALA A 38 5.37 9.16 5.77
C ALA A 38 6.32 8.82 4.61
N ASN A 39 7.54 9.37 4.59
CA ASN A 39 8.51 9.10 3.53
C ASN A 39 9.10 7.70 3.68
N GLN A 40 9.54 7.31 4.88
CA GLN A 40 10.03 5.96 5.13
C GLN A 40 8.93 4.93 4.87
N LEU A 41 7.70 5.22 5.30
CA LEU A 41 6.58 4.33 5.09
C LEU A 41 6.21 4.21 3.60
N ARG A 42 6.23 5.30 2.85
CA ARG A 42 6.01 5.29 1.40
C ARG A 42 6.99 4.34 0.71
N THR A 43 8.29 4.49 0.97
CA THR A 43 9.33 3.62 0.39
C THR A 43 9.06 2.13 0.68
N ARG A 44 8.58 1.81 1.89
CA ARG A 44 8.25 0.43 2.27
C ARG A 44 7.00 -0.09 1.56
N LEU A 45 5.99 0.75 1.35
CA LEU A 45 4.77 0.39 0.63
C LEU A 45 5.02 0.25 -0.88
N GLU A 46 5.86 1.12 -1.47
CA GLU A 46 6.26 1.04 -2.89
C GLU A 46 7.03 -0.24 -3.22
N ALA A 47 7.76 -0.81 -2.25
CA ALA A 47 8.44 -2.10 -2.41
C ALA A 47 7.49 -3.30 -2.51
N ILE A 48 6.20 -3.13 -2.19
CA ILE A 48 5.19 -4.20 -2.26
C ILE A 48 4.60 -4.21 -3.67
N THR A 49 4.96 -5.19 -4.48
CA THR A 49 4.42 -5.34 -5.84
C THR A 49 3.00 -5.93 -5.87
N ASP A 50 2.61 -6.68 -4.83
CA ASP A 50 1.29 -7.31 -4.76
C ASP A 50 0.18 -6.31 -4.39
N LEU A 51 -0.71 -6.03 -5.35
CA LEU A 51 -1.81 -5.08 -5.17
C LEU A 51 -2.81 -5.54 -4.10
N ASN A 52 -3.05 -6.85 -3.97
CA ASN A 52 -3.97 -7.38 -2.96
C ASN A 52 -3.44 -7.12 -1.56
N ARG A 53 -2.13 -7.29 -1.37
CA ARG A 53 -1.41 -6.99 -0.14
C ARG A 53 -1.51 -5.51 0.21
N LEU A 54 -1.33 -4.61 -0.75
CA LEU A 54 -1.53 -3.18 -0.52
C LEU A 54 -2.95 -2.84 -0.08
N LYS A 55 -3.97 -3.42 -0.71
CA LYS A 55 -5.37 -3.25 -0.28
C LYS A 55 -5.60 -3.74 1.15
N GLN A 56 -5.04 -4.90 1.52
CA GLN A 56 -5.11 -5.42 2.89
C GLN A 56 -4.44 -4.50 3.90
N LEU A 57 -3.31 -3.90 3.53
CA LEU A 57 -2.62 -2.91 4.36
C LEU A 57 -3.44 -1.62 4.51
N SER A 58 -4.12 -1.15 3.46
CA SER A 58 -5.02 -0.01 3.56
C SER A 58 -6.17 -0.27 4.54
N LEU A 59 -6.76 -1.47 4.51
CA LEU A 59 -7.78 -1.88 5.47
C LEU A 59 -7.20 -1.97 6.89
N ASN A 60 -6.02 -2.58 7.04
CA ASN A 60 -5.34 -2.69 8.32
C ASN A 60 -5.01 -1.31 8.91
N ALA A 61 -4.56 -0.37 8.09
CA ALA A 61 -4.29 1.00 8.51
C ALA A 61 -5.53 1.70 9.10
N ALA A 62 -6.73 1.38 8.62
CA ALA A 62 -7.98 1.93 9.15
C ALA A 62 -8.39 1.34 10.50
N ILE A 63 -8.02 0.09 10.79
CA ILE A 63 -8.44 -0.63 12.00
C ILE A 63 -7.33 -0.84 13.03
N ALA A 64 -6.06 -0.59 12.67
CA ALA A 64 -4.92 -0.82 13.55
C ALA A 64 -5.06 -0.03 14.85
N GLU A 65 -4.76 -0.67 15.98
CA GLU A 65 -4.84 -0.05 17.32
C GLU A 65 -3.68 0.91 17.58
N SER A 66 -2.58 0.75 16.85
CA SER A 66 -1.40 1.62 16.93
C SER A 66 -0.60 1.59 15.63
N PHE A 67 0.28 2.58 15.44
CA PHE A 67 1.23 2.56 14.33
C PHE A 67 2.18 1.34 14.41
N ASN A 68 2.53 0.88 15.62
CA ASN A 68 3.35 -0.32 15.78
C ASN A 68 2.63 -1.59 15.29
N ALA A 69 1.36 -1.75 15.64
CA ALA A 69 0.55 -2.88 15.18
C ALA A 69 0.44 -2.92 13.65
N PHE A 70 0.30 -1.76 13.01
CA PHE A 70 0.37 -1.66 11.55
C PHE A 70 1.75 -2.04 11.01
N GLN A 71 2.84 -1.58 11.64
CA GLN A 71 4.20 -1.94 11.22
C GLN A 71 4.50 -3.44 11.35
N GLU A 72 3.95 -4.10 12.37
CA GLU A 72 4.03 -5.55 12.51
C GLU A 72 3.28 -6.24 11.37
N ALA A 73 2.06 -5.78 11.07
CA ALA A 73 1.30 -6.28 9.94
C ALA A 73 2.07 -6.09 8.62
N LEU A 74 2.71 -4.93 8.41
CA LEU A 74 3.55 -4.64 7.25
C LEU A 74 4.75 -5.60 7.15
N ASN A 75 5.41 -5.90 8.28
CA ASN A 75 6.59 -6.77 8.35
C ASN A 75 6.31 -8.27 8.23
N ALA A 76 5.09 -8.72 8.58
CA ALA A 76 4.72 -10.14 8.61
C ALA A 76 4.84 -10.88 7.26
N ASN A 77 5.13 -10.18 6.16
CA ASN A 77 5.33 -10.77 4.83
C ASN A 77 6.66 -10.34 4.17
N SER A 78 7.57 -9.70 4.91
CA SER A 78 8.96 -9.44 4.45
C SER A 78 9.90 -10.60 4.76
N ALA A 79 9.41 -11.65 5.43
CA ALA A 79 10.18 -12.74 6.03
C ALA A 79 10.00 -14.10 5.30
N ALA A 80 9.60 -14.08 4.03
CA ALA A 80 9.53 -15.29 3.19
C ALA A 80 10.44 -15.12 1.96
#